data_AF-A0A2R6MD63-F1
#
_entry.id   AF-A0A2R6MD63-F1
#
_cell.length_a   1.000
_cell.length_b   1.000
_cell.length_c   1.000
_cell.angle_alpha   90.00
_cell.angle_beta   90.00
_cell.angle_gamma   90.00
#
_symmetry.space_group_name_H-M   'P 1'
#
loop_
_entity.id
_entity.type
_entity.pdbx_description
1 polymer ?
#
loop_
_entity_poly.entity_id
_entity_poly.type
_entity_poly.pdbx_seq_one_letter_code
_entity_poly.pdbx_strand_id
1 'polypeptide(L)' 'MSEATDPREDLAERIAGEITLSDDPGATLRKWRTDFGVSQTDLADHLDVS' A
#
# COMPACT_ATOMS: atom_id res chain seq x y z
N MET A 1 17.71 20.14 -8.59
CA MET A 1 16.29 20.44 -8.34
C MET A 1 15.56 19.14 -8.51
N SER A 2 14.92 18.63 -7.46
CA SER A 2 14.18 17.36 -7.54
C SER A 2 13.13 17.50 -8.64
N GLU A 3 13.11 16.58 -9.60
CA GLU A 3 11.89 16.37 -10.38
C GLU A 3 10.77 16.10 -9.36
N ALA A 4 9.61 16.71 -9.57
CA ALA A 4 8.45 16.41 -8.74
C ALA A 4 8.09 14.95 -9.03
N THR A 5 8.35 14.06 -8.07
CA THR A 5 7.93 12.66 -8.11
C THR A 5 6.43 12.60 -8.43
N ASP A 6 6.02 11.62 -9.24
CA ASP A 6 4.61 11.48 -9.59
C ASP A 6 3.78 11.38 -8.30
N PRO A 7 2.65 12.11 -8.17
CA PRO A 7 1.88 12.08 -6.92
C PRO A 7 1.44 10.68 -6.49
N ARG A 8 1.33 9.71 -7.41
CA ARG A 8 1.04 8.31 -7.09
C ARG A 8 2.27 7.60 -6.54
N GLU A 9 3.45 7.88 -7.07
CA GLU A 9 4.72 7.34 -6.55
C GLU A 9 4.98 7.84 -5.13
N ASP A 10 4.80 9.13 -4.88
CA ASP A 10 4.91 9.72 -3.53
C ASP A 10 3.93 9.09 -2.53
N LEU A 11 2.69 8.86 -2.97
CA LEU A 11 1.69 8.21 -2.12
C LEU A 11 2.04 6.74 -1.88
N ALA A 12 2.49 6.02 -2.90
CA ALA A 12 2.89 4.63 -2.78
C ALA A 12 4.05 4.46 -1.80
N GLU A 13 5.07 5.32 -1.87
CA GLU A 13 6.21 5.31 -0.93
C GLU A 13 5.74 5.53 0.51
N ARG A 14 4.85 6.50 0.73
CA ARG A 14 4.28 6.78 2.07
C ARG A 14 3.47 5.59 2.61
N ILE A 15 2.63 4.98 1.78
CA ILE A 15 1.83 3.81 2.16
C ILE A 15 2.76 2.64 2.52
N ALA A 16 3.77 2.37 1.69
CA ALA A 16 4.74 1.32 1.92
C ALA A 16 5.50 1.54 3.24
N GLY A 17 5.91 2.78 3.52
CA GLY A 17 6.53 3.16 4.79
C GLY A 17 5.62 2.93 5.99
N GLU A 18 4.36 3.35 5.91
CA GLU A 18 3.37 3.16 6.99
C GLU A 18 3.13 1.67 7.28
N ILE A 19 2.98 0.84 6.25
CA ILE A 19 2.80 -0.61 6.42
C ILE A 19 4.04 -1.24 7.06
N THR A 20 5.23 -0.90 6.56
CA THR A 20 6.50 -1.50 6.98
C THR A 20 6.85 -1.16 8.44
N LEU A 21 6.51 0.05 8.89
CA LEU A 21 6.85 0.55 10.23
C LEU A 21 5.71 0.39 11.25
N SER A 22 4.56 -0.14 10.86
CA SER A 22 3.42 -0.37 11.76
C SER A 22 3.69 -1.48 12.77
N ASP A 23 3.17 -1.31 13.99
CA ASP A 23 3.12 -2.38 15.00
C ASP A 23 2.20 -3.55 14.56
N ASP A 24 1.22 -3.27 13.69
CA ASP A 24 0.36 -4.27 13.04
C ASP A 24 0.29 -4.01 11.52
N PRO A 25 1.24 -4.57 10.74
CA PRO A 25 1.27 -4.39 9.28
C PRO A 25 0.03 -4.95 8.58
N GLY A 26 -0.57 -6.01 9.12
CA GLY A 26 -1.76 -6.65 8.54
C GLY A 26 -2.99 -5.75 8.63
N ALA A 27 -3.20 -5.12 9.80
CA ALA A 27 -4.26 -4.14 9.99
C ALA A 27 -4.04 -2.88 9.13
N THR A 28 -2.81 -2.37 9.06
CA THR A 28 -2.47 -1.19 8.23
C THR A 28 -2.68 -1.46 6.75
N LEU A 29 -2.25 -2.63 6.24
CA LEU A 29 -2.52 -3.03 4.86
C LEU A 29 -4.03 -3.15 4.60
N ARG A 30 -4.79 -3.75 5.53
CA ARG A 30 -6.26 -3.87 5.40
C ARG A 30 -6.95 -2.52 5.32
N LYS A 31 -6.52 -1.52 6.11
CA LYS A 31 -7.02 -0.14 6.05
C LYS A 31 -6.83 0.41 4.63
N TRP A 32 -5.61 0.42 4.12
CA TRP A 32 -5.32 0.95 2.79
C TRP A 32 -6.06 0.21 1.67
N ARG A 33 -6.15 -1.12 1.73
CA ARG A 33 -6.98 -1.89 0.80
C ARG A 33 -8.45 -1.44 0.84
N THR A 34 -9.01 -1.23 2.02
CA THR A 34 -10.41 -0.78 2.19
C THR A 34 -10.61 0.62 1.64
N ASP A 35 -9.70 1.55 1.94
CA ASP A 35 -9.76 2.94 1.50
C ASP A 35 -9.71 3.06 -0.04
N PHE A 36 -8.98 2.16 -0.71
CA PHE A 36 -8.93 2.06 -2.17
C PHE A 36 -9.96 1.09 -2.79
N GLY A 37 -10.79 0.42 -1.98
CA GLY A 37 -11.77 -0.55 -2.46
C GLY A 37 -11.16 -1.82 -3.08
N VAL A 38 -9.94 -2.19 -2.69
CA VAL A 38 -9.22 -3.38 -3.18
C VAL A 38 -9.55 -4.59 -2.31
N SER A 39 -10.04 -5.69 -2.90
CA SER A 39 -10.33 -6.90 -2.13
C SER A 39 -9.05 -7.65 -1.73
N GLN A 40 -9.17 -8.61 -0.80
CA GLN A 40 -7.97 -9.33 -0.32
C GLN A 40 -7.44 -10.24 -1.42
N THR A 41 -8.37 -10.91 -2.09
CA THR A 41 -8.10 -11.79 -3.22
C THR A 41 -7.46 -11.02 -4.36
N ASP A 42 -7.97 -9.84 -4.74
CA ASP A 42 -7.37 -9.05 -5.82
C ASP A 42 -5.91 -8.66 -5.52
N LEU A 43 -5.61 -8.31 -4.26
CA LEU A 43 -4.23 -8.02 -3.87
C LEU A 43 -3.36 -9.28 -3.83
N ALA A 44 -3.87 -10.38 -3.31
CA ALA A 44 -3.15 -11.65 -3.26
C ALA A 44 -2.81 -12.17 -4.66
N ASP A 45 -3.77 -12.10 -5.57
CA ASP A 45 -3.61 -12.43 -6.99
C ASP A 45 -2.56 -11.52 -7.66
N HIS A 46 -2.56 -10.21 -7.36
CA HIS A 46 -1.57 -9.27 -7.88
C HIS A 46 -0.15 -9.53 -7.37
N LEU A 47 -0.03 -10.03 -6.13
CA LEU A 47 1.26 -10.32 -5.49
C LEU A 47 1.76 -11.75 -5.75
N ASP A 48 0.98 -12.59 -6.44
CA ASP A 48 1.27 -14.00 -6.69
C ASP A 48 1.49 -14.79 -5.37
N VAL A 49 0.59 -14.58 -4.40
CA VAL A 49 0.61 -15.25 -3.09
C VAL A 49 -0.74 -15.90 -2.80
N SER A 50 -0.72 -17.07 -2.14
CA SER A 50 -1.90 -17.88 -1.80
C SER A 50 -2.20 -17.88 -0.30
#